data_AF-A0A972URJ0-F1
#
_entry.id   AF-A0A972URJ0-F1
#
_cell.length_a   1.000
_cell.length_b   1.000
_cell.length_c   1.000
_cell.angle_alpha   90.00
_cell.angle_beta   90.00
_cell.angle_gamma   90.00
#
_symmetry.space_group_name_H-M   'P 1'
#
loop_
_entity.id
_entity.type
_entity.pdbx_description
1 polymer ?
#
loop_
_entity_poly.entity_id
_entity_poly.type
_entity_poly.pdbx_seq_one_letter_code
_entity_poly.pdbx_strand_id
1 'polypeptide(L)' 'PMALPSMKLNPDVGDIFGFSFDDFTLENYQPLPHISAPVAV' A
#
# COMPACT_ATOMS: atom_id res chain seq x y z
N PRO A 1 2.28 19.14 4.16
CA PRO A 1 2.13 18.00 3.22
C PRO A 1 3.47 17.28 3.05
N MET A 2 3.51 15.99 3.35
CA MET A 2 4.72 15.17 3.18
C MET A 2 4.85 14.70 1.72
N ALA A 3 6.03 14.18 1.36
CA ALA A 3 6.24 13.60 0.04
C ALA A 3 5.29 12.42 -0.18
N LEU A 4 4.81 12.25 -1.41
CA LEU A 4 3.93 11.14 -1.75
C LEU A 4 4.70 9.81 -1.65
N PRO A 5 4.07 8.75 -1.09
CA PRO A 5 4.67 7.43 -1.11
C PRO A 5 4.79 6.91 -2.54
N SER A 6 5.68 5.93 -2.72
CA SER A 6 5.83 5.20 -3.99
C SER A 6 5.48 3.74 -3.75
N MET A 7 4.65 3.17 -4.62
CA MET A 7 4.28 1.75 -4.55
C MET A 7 5.06 1.00 -5.64
N LYS A 8 5.88 0.04 -5.21
CA LYS A 8 6.55 -0.91 -6.09
C LYS A 8 5.77 -2.22 -6.12
N LEU A 9 5.61 -2.75 -7.32
CA LEU A 9 4.99 -4.06 -7.56
C LEU A 9 6.08 -5.00 -8.08
N ASN A 10 5.94 -6.28 -7.76
CA ASN A 10 6.80 -7.32 -8.30
C ASN A 10 6.61 -7.47 -9.82
N PRO A 11 7.63 -7.19 -10.66
CA PRO A 11 7.52 -7.29 -12.11
C PRO A 11 7.49 -8.74 -12.64
N ASP A 12 7.85 -9.72 -11.81
CA ASP A 12 7.84 -11.14 -12.19
C ASP A 12 6.42 -11.74 -12.18
N VAL A 13 5.45 -11.07 -11.56
CA VAL A 13 4.05 -11.51 -11.54
C VAL A 13 3.31 -11.03 -12.79
N GLY A 14 3.09 -11.95 -13.72
CA GLY A 14 2.41 -11.69 -14.99
C GLY A 14 0.88 -11.90 -14.98
N ASP A 15 0.30 -12.31 -13.85
CA ASP A 15 -1.14 -12.61 -13.72
C ASP A 15 -1.78 -11.77 -12.60
N ILE A 16 -2.94 -11.19 -12.90
CA ILE A 16 -3.64 -10.30 -11.96
C ILE A 16 -4.17 -11.00 -10.70
N PHE A 17 -4.37 -12.32 -10.75
CA PHE A 17 -4.79 -13.13 -9.61
C PHE A 17 -3.61 -13.81 -8.89
N GLY A 18 -2.40 -13.71 -9.45
CA GLY A 18 -1.16 -14.24 -8.87
C GLY A 18 -0.52 -13.34 -7.82
N PHE A 19 -0.97 -12.09 -7.67
CA PHE A 19 -0.42 -11.17 -6.68
C PHE A 19 -0.75 -11.59 -5.25
N SER A 20 0.29 -11.66 -4.42
CA SER A 20 0.20 -11.84 -2.98
C SER A 20 0.57 -10.53 -2.26
N PHE A 21 0.32 -10.47 -0.95
CA PHE A 21 0.64 -9.26 -0.18
C PHE A 21 2.13 -8.88 -0.24
N ASP A 22 3.02 -9.87 -0.27
CA ASP A 22 4.47 -9.68 -0.35
C ASP A 22 4.96 -9.08 -1.68
N ASP A 23 4.15 -9.12 -2.74
CA ASP A 23 4.50 -8.54 -4.05
C ASP A 23 4.35 -7.01 -4.09
N PHE A 24 3.79 -6.43 -3.04
CA PHE A 24 3.57 -5.00 -2.92
C PHE A 24 4.52 -4.40 -1.88
N THR A 25 5.38 -3.51 -2.32
CA THR A 25 6.28 -2.77 -1.42
C THR A 25 5.92 -1.29 -1.44
N LEU A 26 5.60 -0.74 -0.26
CA LEU A 26 5.33 0.68 -0.11
C LEU A 26 6.57 1.39 0.43
N GLU A 27 7.18 2.21 -0.42
CA GLU A 27 8.36 3.00 -0.09
C GLU A 27 7.97 4.45 0.23
N ASN A 28 8.76 5.08 1.10
CA ASN A 28 8.58 6.49 1.50
C ASN A 28 7.18 6.79 2.09
N TYR A 29 6.55 5.80 2.72
CA TYR A 29 5.30 6.04 3.43
C TYR A 29 5.54 6.75 4.75
N GLN A 30 5.05 7.99 4.83
CA GLN A 30 5.08 8.81 6.03
C GLN A 30 3.65 9.03 6.54
N PRO A 31 3.08 8.07 7.28
CA PRO A 31 1.73 8.20 7.80
C PRO A 31 1.67 9.28 8.89
N LEU A 32 0.57 10.02 8.89
CA LEU A 32 0.14 10.76 10.06
C LEU A 32 -0.38 9.77 11.13
N PRO A 33 -0.49 10.19 12.41
CA PRO A 33 -1.08 9.36 13.45
C PRO A 33 -2.41 8.76 12.99
N HIS A 34 -2.60 7.46 13.20
CA HIS A 34 -3.83 6.77 12.83
C HIS A 34 -5.04 7.42 13.54
N ILE A 35 -6.05 7.79 12.76
CA ILE A 35 -7.29 8.37 13.26
C ILE A 35 -8.36 7.28 13.20
N SER A 36 -8.73 6.72 14.35
CA SER A 36 -9.82 5.74 14.43
C SER A 36 -11.17 6.44 14.28
N ALA A 37 -11.99 6.00 13.31
CA ALA A 37 -13.38 6.43 13.16
C ALA A 37 -14.31 5.19 13.16
N PRO A 38 -15.48 5.25 13.82
CA PRO A 38 -16.43 4.15 13.80
C PRO A 38 -17.05 4.01 12.41
N VAL A 39 -17.17 2.78 11.92
CA VAL A 39 -17.91 2.46 10.71
C VAL A 39 -19.40 2.41 11.07
N ALA A 40 -20.23 3.21 10.40
CA ALA A 40 -21.68 3.10 10.51
C ALA A 40 -22.16 1.89 9.69
N VAL A 41 -22.99 1.05 10.30
CA VAL A 41 -23.55 -0.17 9.69
C VAL A 41 -24.96 0.04 9.20
#